data_AF-A0A1I7TPY6-F1
#
_entry.id   AF-A0A1I7TPY6-F1
#
_cell.length_a   1.000
_cell.length_b   1.000
_cell.length_c   1.000
_cell.angle_alpha   90.00
_cell.angle_beta   90.00
_cell.angle_gamma   90.00
#
_symmetry.space_group_name_H-M   'P 1'
#
loop_
_entity.id
_entity.type
_entity.pdbx_description
1 polymer ?
#
loop_
_entity_poly.entity_id
_entity_poly.type
_entity_poly.pdbx_seq_one_letter_code
_entity_poly.pdbx_strand_id
1 'polypeptide(L)'
;MMNIFFFLSTLFILGYGDPYISRLSQFKRGETATFDAAETGAKLYVASSDDNDYLKNIVIVSGATTTTLDTLNGYITGNTPKSLTITAGMSLRTSNSDTVTNVLTGYIYITTSEQANDPLFSVLVLKNKQAVSTINGNSTVVVLNTELVTDSSDIDKPSKTSYVSDINQSADTDMNFHWGIPPSNWTKVTENQFFENPLYFKNFDENSQTWNSTRTFFDHVEPLQIGLDYWYITTVGSVAMIMENKYVSNYDYTTTSVNSTGLIVNSFLYQQHVVNFLLDYTRNRTVGTLITTFPNSNDYISFYLEEKRGAMIIQNYNKEGYVLHALMTTYMQASQLTINSTSLLPGVFYCQYYGFTSNLLPVPPSTAIQTTLTTPSTTMGSSTTTVATTTKLSSANSIIQLISMIVAFVLFR
;
A
#
# COMPACT_ATOMS: atom_id res chain seq x y z
N MET A 1 8.80 63.84 21.88
CA MET A 1 7.73 63.63 20.89
C MET A 1 8.24 62.64 19.87
N MET A 2 7.77 61.39 19.92
CA MET A 2 7.38 60.55 18.77
C MET A 2 7.31 59.10 19.29
N ASN A 3 6.10 58.70 19.67
CA ASN A 3 5.72 57.31 19.84
C ASN A 3 5.83 56.61 18.48
N ILE A 4 6.51 55.47 18.41
CA ILE A 4 6.34 54.52 17.31
C ILE A 4 5.94 53.20 17.92
N PHE A 5 4.71 52.81 17.57
CA PHE A 5 3.98 51.63 17.98
C PHE A 5 4.76 50.34 17.69
N PHE A 6 4.92 49.49 18.70
CA PHE A 6 5.21 48.06 18.50
C PHE A 6 3.94 47.37 18.02
N PHE A 7 3.89 47.03 16.73
CA PHE A 7 2.91 46.08 16.21
C PHE A 7 3.38 44.67 16.62
N LEU A 8 2.76 44.12 17.67
CA LEU A 8 2.87 42.70 18.00
C LEU A 8 1.98 41.94 17.01
N SER A 9 2.51 41.60 15.84
CA SER A 9 1.87 40.62 14.96
C SER A 9 2.00 39.26 15.63
N THR A 10 0.97 38.83 16.35
CA THR A 10 0.77 37.43 16.69
C THR A 10 0.63 36.67 15.37
N LEU A 11 1.74 36.12 14.91
CA LEU A 11 1.76 35.08 13.89
C LEU A 11 1.05 33.89 14.53
N PHE A 12 -0.27 33.78 14.32
CA PHE A 12 -0.94 32.49 14.43
C PHE A 12 -0.33 31.63 13.33
N ILE A 13 0.78 30.96 13.64
CA ILE A 13 1.13 29.75 12.93
C ILE A 13 -0.04 28.83 13.25
N LEU A 14 -1.00 28.73 12.33
CA LEU A 14 -1.92 27.60 12.25
C LEU A 14 -1.02 26.40 11.97
N GLY A 15 -0.36 25.89 13.01
CA GLY A 15 0.23 24.57 12.99
C GLY A 15 -0.95 23.64 12.97
N TYR A 16 -1.31 23.17 11.78
CA TYR A 16 -2.23 22.04 11.66
C TYR A 16 -1.62 20.92 12.50
N GLY A 17 -2.36 20.47 13.50
CA GLY A 17 -2.00 19.28 14.26
C GLY A 17 -1.93 18.10 13.29
N ASP A 18 -0.92 17.26 13.45
CA ASP A 18 -0.88 15.99 12.72
C ASP A 18 -1.78 14.97 13.42
N PRO A 19 -2.44 14.08 12.65
CA PRO A 19 -3.22 13.02 13.25
C PRO A 19 -2.30 12.06 14.02
N TYR A 20 -2.86 11.39 15.01
CA TYR A 20 -2.07 10.71 16.04
C TYR A 20 -2.59 9.31 16.34
N ILE A 21 -1.66 8.36 16.56
CA ILE A 21 -1.95 7.01 17.04
C ILE A 21 -1.11 6.73 18.29
N SER A 22 -1.71 6.09 19.28
CA SER A 22 -0.96 5.53 20.42
C SER A 22 -1.57 4.21 20.89
N ARG A 23 -0.68 3.27 21.20
CA ARG A 23 -1.03 1.93 21.68
C ARG A 23 -1.45 1.98 23.13
N LEU A 24 -2.51 1.27 23.49
CA LEU A 24 -3.03 1.26 24.86
C LEU A 24 -1.99 0.71 25.85
N SER A 25 -1.13 -0.20 25.41
CA SER A 25 -0.04 -0.78 26.21
C SER A 25 1.06 0.19 26.62
N GLN A 26 1.07 1.42 26.08
CA GLN A 26 2.07 2.44 26.44
C GLN A 26 1.67 3.24 27.69
N PHE A 27 0.41 3.19 28.12
CA PHE A 27 -0.08 4.01 29.23
C PHE A 27 0.16 3.34 30.59
N LYS A 28 0.96 3.98 31.45
CA LYS A 28 1.28 3.42 32.77
C LYS A 28 0.28 3.83 33.83
N ARG A 29 0.12 2.97 34.85
CA ARG A 29 -0.76 3.27 35.97
C ARG A 29 -0.31 4.51 36.73
N GLY A 30 -1.25 5.43 36.98
CA GLY A 30 -0.99 6.64 37.75
C GLY A 30 -0.30 7.76 36.96
N GLU A 31 0.09 7.52 35.71
CA GLU A 31 0.55 8.56 34.79
C GLU A 31 -0.65 9.12 34.00
N THR A 32 -0.58 10.41 33.67
CA THR A 32 -1.54 11.06 32.76
C THR A 32 -0.82 11.38 31.46
N ALA A 33 -1.27 10.78 30.37
CA ALA A 33 -0.83 11.13 29.03
C ALA A 33 -1.62 12.34 28.54
N THR A 34 -0.93 13.38 28.07
CA THR A 34 -1.54 14.55 27.45
C THR A 34 -1.28 14.55 25.95
N PHE A 35 -2.28 14.98 25.18
CA PHE A 35 -2.23 15.05 23.73
C PHE A 35 -2.35 16.51 23.32
N ASP A 36 -1.26 17.26 23.45
CA ASP A 36 -1.26 18.71 23.28
C ASP A 36 -1.53 19.14 21.82
N ALA A 37 -1.25 18.25 20.87
CA ALA A 37 -1.56 18.45 19.44
C ALA A 37 -3.03 18.14 19.08
N ALA A 38 -3.84 17.64 20.02
CA ALA A 38 -5.23 17.29 19.75
C ALA A 38 -6.10 18.55 19.67
N GLU A 39 -6.49 18.89 18.44
CA GLU A 39 -7.27 20.09 18.13
C GLU A 39 -8.73 20.00 18.61
N THR A 40 -9.32 21.14 18.95
CA THR A 40 -10.78 21.23 19.11
C THR A 40 -11.47 20.89 17.78
N GLY A 41 -12.48 20.02 17.83
CA GLY A 41 -13.20 19.52 16.65
C GLY A 41 -12.64 18.21 16.08
N ALA A 42 -11.43 17.80 16.46
CA ALA A 42 -10.90 16.47 16.13
C ALA A 42 -11.78 15.35 16.71
N LYS A 43 -11.65 14.14 16.17
CA LYS A 43 -12.35 12.95 16.67
C LYS A 43 -11.36 11.90 17.15
N LEU A 44 -11.67 11.33 18.31
CA LEU A 44 -10.98 10.19 18.90
C LEU A 44 -11.78 8.90 18.62
N TYR A 45 -11.10 7.91 18.05
CA TYR A 45 -11.59 6.56 17.79
C TYR A 45 -10.77 5.53 18.58
N VAL A 46 -11.41 4.38 18.86
CA VAL A 46 -10.80 3.27 19.58
C VAL A 46 -10.87 2.01 18.72
N ALA A 47 -9.72 1.38 18.48
CA ALA A 47 -9.62 0.09 17.81
C ALA A 47 -9.04 -0.92 18.78
N SER A 48 -9.90 -1.81 19.30
CA SER A 48 -9.51 -2.80 20.30
C SER A 48 -10.43 -4.03 20.27
N SER A 49 -9.82 -5.21 20.43
CA SER A 49 -10.47 -6.48 20.75
C SER A 49 -10.36 -6.82 22.25
N ASP A 50 -9.77 -5.94 23.06
CA ASP A 50 -9.55 -6.15 24.49
C ASP A 50 -10.88 -6.13 25.26
N ASP A 51 -10.91 -6.78 26.42
CA ASP A 51 -12.09 -6.83 27.28
C ASP A 51 -12.49 -5.41 27.74
N ASN A 52 -13.78 -5.10 27.58
CA ASN A 52 -14.36 -3.84 28.03
C ASN A 52 -14.20 -3.63 29.56
N ASP A 53 -14.03 -4.70 30.34
CA ASP A 53 -13.72 -4.61 31.77
C ASP A 53 -12.33 -4.00 32.05
N TYR A 54 -11.40 -4.08 31.10
CA TYR A 54 -10.13 -3.38 31.17
C TYR A 54 -10.21 -2.00 30.52
N LEU A 55 -10.98 -1.85 29.44
CA LEU A 55 -11.13 -0.55 28.75
C LEU A 55 -11.89 0.48 29.60
N LYS A 56 -12.85 0.06 30.43
CA LYS A 56 -13.58 0.96 31.35
C LYS A 56 -12.67 1.62 32.40
N ASN A 57 -11.50 1.05 32.66
CA ASN A 57 -10.51 1.58 33.59
C ASN A 57 -9.60 2.65 32.96
N ILE A 58 -9.76 2.92 31.67
CA ILE A 58 -9.01 3.94 30.94
C ILE A 58 -9.93 5.14 30.71
N VAL A 59 -9.65 6.21 31.44
CA VAL A 59 -10.45 7.44 31.47
C VAL A 59 -9.84 8.47 30.51
N ILE A 60 -10.72 9.08 29.71
CA ILE A 60 -10.40 10.17 28.80
C ILE A 60 -11.07 11.44 29.32
N VAL A 61 -10.34 12.55 29.29
CA VAL A 61 -10.86 13.88 29.59
C VAL A 61 -10.57 14.81 28.41
N SER A 62 -11.59 15.47 27.89
CA SER A 62 -11.48 16.54 26.90
C SER A 62 -12.44 17.68 27.26
N GLY A 63 -11.89 18.85 27.60
CA GLY A 63 -12.68 19.95 28.18
C GLY A 63 -13.50 19.50 29.39
N ALA A 64 -14.81 19.73 29.35
CA ALA A 64 -15.74 19.30 30.39
C ALA A 64 -16.20 17.83 30.26
N THR A 65 -15.83 17.15 29.16
CA THR A 65 -16.27 15.78 28.89
C THR A 65 -15.29 14.79 29.52
N THR A 66 -15.82 13.91 30.37
CA THR A 66 -15.08 12.75 30.92
C THR A 66 -15.80 11.48 30.50
N THR A 67 -15.07 10.54 29.90
CA THR A 67 -15.61 9.24 29.49
C THR A 67 -14.56 8.14 29.66
N THR A 68 -14.93 6.89 29.39
CA THR A 68 -14.06 5.72 29.44
C THR A 68 -13.98 5.03 28.06
N LEU A 69 -12.87 4.34 27.77
CA LEU A 69 -12.64 3.79 26.42
C LEU A 69 -13.68 2.75 25.99
N ASP A 70 -14.24 1.97 26.92
CA ASP A 70 -15.27 0.98 26.63
C ASP A 70 -16.52 1.61 25.98
N THR A 71 -16.86 2.84 26.36
CA THR A 71 -18.01 3.57 25.78
C THR A 71 -17.82 3.89 24.29
N LEU A 72 -16.56 4.00 23.84
CA LEU A 72 -16.16 4.28 22.47
C LEU A 72 -15.84 3.00 21.68
N ASN A 73 -15.67 1.86 22.35
CA ASN A 73 -15.23 0.60 21.76
C ASN A 73 -16.35 -0.18 21.02
N GLY A 74 -17.11 0.49 20.15
CA GLY A 74 -18.21 -0.13 19.40
C GLY A 74 -18.74 0.75 18.27
N TYR A 75 -19.93 0.40 17.77
CA TYR A 75 -20.59 1.10 16.67
C TYR A 75 -21.81 1.90 17.16
N ILE A 76 -22.15 2.98 16.45
CA ILE A 76 -23.39 3.74 16.70
C ILE A 76 -24.57 2.98 16.06
N THR A 77 -24.54 2.88 14.73
CA THR A 77 -25.52 2.18 13.90
C THR A 77 -24.77 1.55 12.72
N GLY A 78 -25.10 0.30 12.38
CA GLY A 78 -24.37 -0.43 11.35
C GLY A 78 -22.88 -0.52 11.68
N ASN A 79 -22.03 -0.11 10.74
CA ASN A 79 -20.57 -0.21 10.85
C ASN A 79 -19.88 1.13 11.16
N THR A 80 -20.64 2.20 11.48
CA THR A 80 -20.05 3.50 11.84
C THR A 80 -19.47 3.43 13.25
N PRO A 81 -18.15 3.59 13.43
CA PRO A 81 -17.53 3.51 14.75
C PRO A 81 -17.97 4.68 15.63
N LYS A 82 -18.09 4.42 16.94
CA LYS A 82 -18.25 5.48 17.92
C LYS A 82 -16.98 6.33 18.00
N SER A 83 -17.15 7.61 18.29
CA SER A 83 -16.06 8.55 18.45
C SER A 83 -16.36 9.57 19.53
N LEU A 84 -15.32 10.13 20.15
CA LEU A 84 -15.42 11.31 21.00
C LEU A 84 -14.93 12.53 20.24
N THR A 85 -15.75 13.59 20.16
CA THR A 85 -15.29 14.89 19.66
C THR A 85 -14.48 15.60 20.73
N ILE A 86 -13.27 16.02 20.38
CA ILE A 86 -12.34 16.74 21.25
C ILE A 86 -12.82 18.18 21.37
N THR A 87 -13.03 18.65 22.59
CA THR A 87 -13.61 19.98 22.85
C THR A 87 -12.59 20.99 23.36
N ALA A 88 -11.65 20.56 24.21
CA ALA A 88 -10.52 21.38 24.63
C ALA A 88 -9.37 20.49 25.11
N GLY A 89 -8.39 20.24 24.24
CA GLY A 89 -7.30 19.30 24.48
C GLY A 89 -7.78 17.88 24.82
N MET A 90 -6.85 16.98 25.07
CA MET A 90 -7.17 15.63 25.53
C MET A 90 -6.13 15.14 26.53
N SER A 91 -6.59 14.44 27.55
CA SER A 91 -5.74 13.63 28.42
C SER A 91 -6.35 12.24 28.65
N LEU A 92 -5.49 11.27 28.90
CA LEU A 92 -5.84 9.89 29.16
C LEU A 92 -5.09 9.39 30.40
N ARG A 93 -5.78 8.64 31.26
CA ARG A 93 -5.16 7.94 32.39
C ARG A 93 -5.78 6.56 32.57
N THR A 94 -4.98 5.61 33.03
CA THR A 94 -5.43 4.25 33.30
C THR A 94 -5.34 3.92 34.80
N SER A 95 -6.35 3.24 35.33
CA SER A 95 -6.31 2.62 36.65
C SER A 95 -5.97 1.12 36.60
N ASN A 96 -5.82 0.53 35.41
CA ASN A 96 -5.35 -0.84 35.24
C ASN A 96 -3.95 -1.00 35.88
N SER A 97 -3.64 -2.21 36.34
CA SER A 97 -2.25 -2.55 36.70
C SER A 97 -1.36 -2.57 35.46
N ASP A 98 -0.07 -2.30 35.61
CA ASP A 98 0.86 -2.32 34.48
C ASP A 98 0.92 -3.71 33.82
N THR A 99 0.74 -4.79 34.57
CA THR A 99 0.62 -6.15 34.02
C THR A 99 -0.55 -6.28 33.06
N VAL A 100 -1.71 -5.71 33.39
CA VAL A 100 -2.90 -5.70 32.52
C VAL A 100 -2.69 -4.76 31.34
N THR A 101 -2.15 -3.56 31.58
CA THR A 101 -1.96 -2.58 30.51
C THR A 101 -0.99 -3.08 29.44
N ASN A 102 0.14 -3.67 29.84
CA ASN A 102 1.20 -4.10 28.91
C ASN A 102 0.74 -5.16 27.90
N VAL A 103 -0.34 -5.90 28.19
CA VAL A 103 -0.90 -6.92 27.29
C VAL A 103 -2.09 -6.43 26.47
N LEU A 104 -2.52 -5.17 26.63
CA LEU A 104 -3.57 -4.60 25.80
C LEU A 104 -3.10 -4.48 24.36
N THR A 105 -3.94 -4.93 23.43
CA THR A 105 -3.63 -5.03 22.01
C THR A 105 -4.18 -3.86 21.20
N GLY A 106 -5.13 -3.11 21.77
CA GLY A 106 -5.76 -1.98 21.13
C GLY A 106 -4.92 -0.71 21.07
N TYR A 107 -5.46 0.27 20.37
CA TYR A 107 -4.87 1.61 20.23
C TYR A 107 -5.97 2.65 20.01
N ILE A 108 -5.59 3.92 20.21
CA ILE A 108 -6.43 5.07 19.89
C ILE A 108 -5.94 5.74 18.61
N TYR A 109 -6.89 6.32 17.87
CA TYR A 109 -6.62 7.17 16.70
C TYR A 109 -7.31 8.52 16.90
N ILE A 110 -6.56 9.60 16.73
CA ILE A 110 -7.05 10.98 16.79
C ILE A 110 -6.86 11.61 15.41
N THR A 111 -7.96 12.04 14.80
CA THR A 111 -7.91 12.77 13.52
C THR A 111 -7.46 14.22 13.73
N THR A 112 -7.15 14.93 12.66
CA THR A 112 -7.18 16.40 12.70
C THR A 112 -8.63 16.91 12.74
N SER A 113 -8.83 18.19 13.06
CA SER A 113 -10.15 18.82 12.95
C SER A 113 -10.63 18.91 11.50
N GLU A 114 -9.72 19.12 10.54
CA GLU A 114 -10.02 19.14 9.11
C GLU A 114 -10.52 17.77 8.62
N GLN A 115 -9.81 16.69 8.99
CA GLN A 115 -10.23 15.32 8.70
C GLN A 115 -11.58 14.98 9.32
N ALA A 116 -11.85 15.43 10.56
CA ALA A 116 -13.11 15.15 11.25
C ALA A 116 -14.33 15.83 10.61
N ASN A 117 -14.10 16.95 9.91
CA ASN A 117 -15.13 17.79 9.29
C ASN A 117 -15.28 17.53 7.78
N ASP A 118 -14.36 16.80 7.16
CA ASP A 118 -14.45 16.41 5.75
C ASP A 118 -15.48 15.28 5.56
N PRO A 119 -16.58 15.50 4.79
CA PRO A 119 -17.59 14.48 4.55
C PRO A 119 -17.09 13.31 3.67
N LEU A 120 -15.96 13.47 2.98
CA LEU A 120 -15.32 12.42 2.18
C LEU A 120 -14.23 11.68 2.96
N PHE A 121 -13.98 12.06 4.21
CA PHE A 121 -13.08 11.37 5.13
C PHE A 121 -13.88 10.48 6.08
N SER A 122 -13.50 9.21 6.17
CA SER A 122 -14.16 8.25 7.07
C SER A 122 -13.16 7.36 7.79
N VAL A 123 -13.58 6.83 8.93
CA VAL A 123 -12.80 5.90 9.75
C VAL A 123 -13.60 4.61 9.88
N LEU A 124 -12.92 3.49 9.64
CA LEU A 124 -13.41 2.13 9.78
C LEU A 124 -12.65 1.46 10.92
N VAL A 125 -13.37 0.91 11.90
CA VAL A 125 -12.78 0.03 12.93
C VAL A 125 -13.19 -1.39 12.60
N LEU A 126 -12.25 -2.22 12.18
CA LEU A 126 -12.51 -3.55 11.62
C LEU A 126 -12.49 -4.62 12.71
N LYS A 127 -13.67 -4.91 13.29
CA LYS A 127 -13.87 -6.00 14.28
C LYS A 127 -14.54 -7.24 13.70
N ASN A 128 -15.24 -7.10 12.58
CA ASN A 128 -16.05 -8.13 11.94
C ASN A 128 -16.10 -7.88 10.43
N LYS A 129 -16.88 -8.69 9.71
CA LYS A 129 -17.13 -8.51 8.27
C LYS A 129 -17.97 -7.26 8.02
N GLN A 130 -17.48 -6.37 7.15
CA GLN A 130 -18.10 -5.09 6.84
C GLN A 130 -18.05 -4.80 5.34
N ALA A 131 -19.15 -4.28 4.80
CA ALA A 131 -19.16 -3.66 3.49
C ALA A 131 -18.60 -2.24 3.61
N VAL A 132 -17.68 -1.90 2.73
CA VAL A 132 -17.05 -0.58 2.63
C VAL A 132 -17.37 -0.03 1.26
N SER A 133 -17.83 1.22 1.21
CA SER A 133 -18.11 1.90 -0.05
C SER A 133 -17.67 3.35 0.03
N THR A 134 -16.99 3.83 -1.00
CA THR A 134 -16.74 5.26 -1.22
C THR A 134 -17.78 5.82 -2.18
N ILE A 135 -18.19 7.08 -1.94
CA ILE A 135 -19.11 7.80 -2.80
C ILE A 135 -18.34 8.55 -3.89
N ASN A 136 -19.00 8.95 -4.98
CA ASN A 136 -18.35 9.73 -6.04
C ASN A 136 -17.69 11.00 -5.48
N GLY A 137 -16.36 11.05 -5.60
CA GLY A 137 -15.51 12.12 -5.09
C GLY A 137 -14.11 11.63 -4.74
N ASN A 138 -13.29 12.51 -4.18
CA ASN A 138 -11.98 12.16 -3.63
C ASN A 138 -12.17 11.71 -2.18
N SER A 139 -12.36 10.41 -1.95
CA SER A 139 -12.62 9.85 -0.63
C SER A 139 -11.36 9.31 0.02
N THR A 140 -11.30 9.44 1.34
CA THR A 140 -10.28 8.81 2.20
C THR A 140 -10.96 7.94 3.25
N VAL A 141 -10.54 6.68 3.35
CA VAL A 141 -11.04 5.75 4.37
C VAL A 141 -9.86 5.24 5.19
N VAL A 142 -9.80 5.59 6.47
CA VAL A 142 -8.82 5.04 7.41
C VAL A 142 -9.33 3.71 7.93
N VAL A 143 -8.52 2.66 7.82
CA VAL A 143 -8.82 1.32 8.32
C VAL A 143 -8.00 1.04 9.56
N LEU A 144 -8.68 0.83 10.68
CA LEU A 144 -8.11 0.50 11.97
C LEU A 144 -8.39 -0.98 12.28
N ASN A 145 -7.40 -1.85 12.10
CA ASN A 145 -7.54 -3.27 12.42
C ASN A 145 -7.47 -3.51 13.92
N THR A 146 -8.35 -4.38 14.42
CA THR A 146 -8.26 -4.91 15.78
C THR A 146 -7.53 -6.25 15.80
N GLU A 147 -7.11 -6.70 16.98
CA GLU A 147 -6.40 -7.97 17.15
C GLU A 147 -7.21 -9.13 16.56
N LEU A 148 -6.53 -9.99 15.81
CA LEU A 148 -7.13 -11.18 15.20
C LEU A 148 -7.45 -12.23 16.25
N VAL A 149 -8.63 -12.80 16.11
CA VAL A 149 -9.03 -14.00 16.84
C VAL A 149 -9.01 -15.16 15.85
N THR A 150 -7.86 -15.83 15.72
CA THR A 150 -7.68 -16.91 14.73
C THR A 150 -6.69 -17.98 15.17
N ASP A 151 -7.07 -19.25 14.97
CA ASP A 151 -6.33 -20.45 15.38
C ASP A 151 -5.24 -20.90 14.38
N SER A 152 -4.89 -20.08 13.38
CA SER A 152 -3.85 -20.46 12.42
C SER A 152 -2.49 -20.65 13.09
N SER A 153 -1.79 -21.73 12.71
CA SER A 153 -0.43 -22.11 13.12
C SER A 153 0.68 -21.47 12.29
N ASP A 154 0.31 -20.64 11.31
CA ASP A 154 1.26 -19.98 10.41
C ASP A 154 2.14 -19.01 11.19
N ILE A 155 3.46 -19.14 11.03
CA ILE A 155 4.45 -18.44 11.87
C ILE A 155 4.52 -16.94 11.56
N ASP A 156 4.22 -16.56 10.32
CA ASP A 156 4.24 -15.18 9.82
C ASP A 156 2.84 -14.55 9.75
N LYS A 157 1.85 -15.18 10.40
CA LYS A 157 0.53 -14.59 10.57
C LYS A 157 0.66 -13.26 11.34
N PRO A 158 0.14 -12.14 10.79
CA PRO A 158 0.15 -10.87 11.51
C PRO A 158 -0.79 -10.93 12.72
N SER A 159 -0.56 -10.10 13.73
CA SER A 159 -1.47 -9.95 14.88
C SER A 159 -2.78 -9.24 14.50
N LYS A 160 -2.74 -8.41 13.47
CA LYS A 160 -3.86 -7.60 12.96
C LYS A 160 -3.90 -7.68 11.44
N THR A 161 -5.07 -7.89 10.86
CA THR A 161 -5.20 -7.90 9.40
C THR A 161 -6.57 -7.47 8.91
N SER A 162 -6.60 -6.94 7.69
CA SER A 162 -7.80 -6.82 6.86
C SER A 162 -7.73 -7.81 5.71
N TYR A 163 -8.73 -8.68 5.58
CA TYR A 163 -8.96 -9.46 4.38
C TYR A 163 -9.97 -8.70 3.50
N VAL A 164 -9.49 -8.18 2.37
CA VAL A 164 -10.27 -7.37 1.42
C VAL A 164 -10.67 -8.25 0.23
N SER A 165 -11.97 -8.28 -0.08
CA SER A 165 -12.54 -9.12 -1.15
C SER A 165 -13.69 -8.40 -1.83
N ASP A 166 -14.22 -8.99 -2.91
CA ASP A 166 -15.34 -8.46 -3.69
C ASP A 166 -15.14 -6.98 -4.08
N ILE A 167 -13.91 -6.63 -4.47
CA ILE A 167 -13.55 -5.26 -4.88
C ILE A 167 -14.25 -4.98 -6.21
N ASN A 168 -15.23 -4.08 -6.16
CA ASN A 168 -15.97 -3.58 -7.30
C ASN A 168 -15.58 -2.13 -7.55
N GLN A 169 -14.90 -1.92 -8.67
CA GLN A 169 -14.36 -0.64 -9.09
C GLN A 169 -14.60 -0.49 -10.60
N SER A 170 -14.91 0.72 -11.05
CA SER A 170 -15.00 1.01 -12.49
C SER A 170 -13.62 1.33 -13.07
N ALA A 171 -13.46 1.11 -14.38
CA ALA A 171 -12.22 1.46 -15.06
C ALA A 171 -11.88 2.96 -14.90
N ASP A 172 -12.85 3.86 -14.76
CA ASP A 172 -12.59 5.32 -14.64
C ASP A 172 -12.30 5.78 -13.20
N THR A 173 -12.24 4.85 -12.25
CA THR A 173 -11.94 5.14 -10.85
C THR A 173 -10.47 4.86 -10.57
N ASP A 174 -9.83 5.71 -9.76
CA ASP A 174 -8.51 5.43 -9.21
C ASP A 174 -8.66 5.01 -7.74
N MET A 175 -8.04 3.90 -7.37
CA MET A 175 -8.02 3.37 -6.00
C MET A 175 -6.59 3.07 -5.58
N ASN A 176 -6.17 3.68 -4.48
CA ASN A 176 -4.82 3.53 -3.94
C ASN A 176 -4.87 3.13 -2.47
N PHE A 177 -4.02 2.19 -2.07
CA PHE A 177 -3.85 1.82 -0.67
C PHE A 177 -2.52 2.34 -0.14
N HIS A 178 -2.56 2.84 1.09
CA HIS A 178 -1.47 3.55 1.72
C HIS A 178 -1.18 3.00 3.11
N TRP A 179 0.10 2.81 3.45
CA TRP A 179 0.48 2.38 4.79
C TRP A 179 0.50 3.57 5.76
N GLY A 180 0.24 3.31 7.04
CA GLY A 180 0.22 4.35 8.06
C GLY A 180 -1.12 5.08 8.12
N ILE A 181 -1.10 6.35 8.54
CA ILE A 181 -2.29 7.21 8.63
C ILE A 181 -2.16 8.38 7.65
N PRO A 182 -3.28 8.89 7.11
CA PRO A 182 -3.25 10.04 6.22
C PRO A 182 -2.68 11.25 6.98
N PRO A 183 -1.60 11.90 6.51
CA PRO A 183 -1.01 13.06 7.18
C PRO A 183 -1.97 14.25 7.15
N SER A 184 -1.67 15.36 7.83
CA SER A 184 -2.50 16.58 7.79
C SER A 184 -2.71 17.15 6.38
N ASN A 185 -1.84 16.83 5.43
CA ASN A 185 -1.91 17.22 4.02
C ASN A 185 -2.21 16.03 3.06
N TRP A 186 -2.96 15.03 3.53
CA TRP A 186 -3.24 13.76 2.82
C TRP A 186 -3.80 13.91 1.40
N THR A 187 -4.36 15.06 1.05
CA THR A 187 -4.83 15.37 -0.30
C THR A 187 -3.69 15.65 -1.31
N LYS A 188 -2.45 15.77 -0.83
CA LYS A 188 -1.26 16.13 -1.64
C LYS A 188 -0.13 15.11 -1.57
N VAL A 189 0.00 14.36 -0.48
CA VAL A 189 1.12 13.43 -0.25
C VAL A 189 0.68 11.99 -0.49
N THR A 190 1.40 11.28 -1.36
CA THR A 190 1.11 9.88 -1.75
C THR A 190 2.33 8.95 -1.65
N GLU A 191 3.41 9.37 -1.00
CA GLU A 191 4.68 8.62 -0.93
C GLU A 191 4.56 7.25 -0.24
N ASN A 192 3.47 7.04 0.50
CA ASN A 192 3.19 5.83 1.26
C ASN A 192 2.26 4.82 0.57
N GLN A 193 2.16 4.88 -0.75
CA GLN A 193 1.28 4.01 -1.54
C GLN A 193 1.92 2.64 -1.84
N PHE A 194 1.17 1.56 -1.59
CA PHE A 194 1.62 0.18 -1.82
C PHE A 194 0.75 -0.65 -2.77
N PHE A 195 -0.42 -0.15 -3.14
CA PHE A 195 -1.30 -0.78 -4.11
C PHE A 195 -1.99 0.32 -4.93
N GLU A 196 -2.11 0.11 -6.23
CA GLU A 196 -2.97 0.91 -7.11
C GLU A 196 -3.72 0.06 -8.13
N ASN A 197 -4.97 0.44 -8.36
CA ASN A 197 -5.73 0.01 -9.53
C ASN A 197 -6.46 1.24 -10.05
N PRO A 198 -6.22 1.71 -11.29
CA PRO A 198 -5.29 1.18 -12.30
C PRO A 198 -3.80 1.33 -11.92
N LEU A 199 -2.92 0.63 -12.65
CA LEU A 199 -1.47 0.90 -12.67
C LEU A 199 -1.12 1.91 -13.77
N TYR A 200 -0.14 2.78 -13.50
CA TYR A 200 0.36 3.78 -14.47
C TYR A 200 1.79 3.47 -14.94
N PHE A 201 1.92 2.86 -16.13
CA PHE A 201 3.22 2.52 -16.71
C PHE A 201 3.86 3.72 -17.41
N LYS A 202 4.94 4.26 -16.85
CA LYS A 202 5.70 5.35 -17.47
C LYS A 202 6.40 4.86 -18.74
N ASN A 203 6.16 5.55 -19.84
CA ASN A 203 6.87 5.38 -21.10
C ASN A 203 7.95 6.46 -21.19
N PHE A 204 9.18 6.03 -21.47
CA PHE A 204 10.35 6.90 -21.53
C PHE A 204 10.78 7.17 -22.96
N ASP A 205 11.25 8.39 -23.22
CA ASP A 205 11.84 8.78 -24.50
C ASP A 205 13.31 8.33 -24.56
N GLU A 206 13.99 8.65 -25.66
CA GLU A 206 15.40 8.34 -25.86
C GLU A 206 16.32 8.97 -24.79
N ASN A 207 15.86 10.01 -24.09
CA ASN A 207 16.59 10.71 -23.03
C ASN A 207 16.21 10.24 -21.62
N SER A 208 15.49 9.11 -21.49
CA SER A 208 14.96 8.60 -20.21
C SER A 208 14.01 9.57 -19.49
N GLN A 209 13.40 10.52 -20.21
CA GLN A 209 12.33 11.35 -19.67
C GLN A 209 10.98 10.69 -19.94
N THR A 210 10.08 10.75 -18.97
CA THR A 210 8.71 10.23 -19.15
C THR A 210 7.97 11.11 -20.15
N TRP A 211 7.57 10.55 -21.30
CA TRP A 211 6.79 11.28 -22.31
C TRP A 211 5.28 11.01 -22.19
N ASN A 212 4.88 9.84 -21.69
CA ASN A 212 3.48 9.50 -21.42
C ASN A 212 3.39 8.35 -20.41
N SER A 213 2.23 8.13 -19.80
CA SER A 213 1.93 6.97 -18.96
C SER A 213 0.77 6.16 -19.53
N THR A 214 0.95 4.85 -19.62
CA THR A 214 -0.12 3.92 -20.02
C THR A 214 -0.91 3.50 -18.78
N ARG A 215 -2.20 3.86 -18.76
CA ARG A 215 -3.13 3.48 -17.71
C ARG A 215 -3.67 2.07 -17.95
N THR A 216 -3.47 1.16 -16.99
CA THR A 216 -3.90 -0.24 -17.09
C THR A 216 -4.77 -0.61 -15.91
N PHE A 217 -6.05 -0.86 -16.19
CA PHE A 217 -7.03 -1.26 -15.20
C PHE A 217 -7.14 -2.80 -15.14
N PHE A 218 -7.23 -3.34 -13.92
CA PHE A 218 -7.51 -4.74 -13.67
C PHE A 218 -8.93 -4.86 -13.16
N ASP A 219 -9.79 -5.48 -13.97
CA ASP A 219 -11.17 -5.80 -13.62
C ASP A 219 -11.25 -6.94 -12.59
N HIS A 220 -10.21 -7.79 -12.53
CA HIS A 220 -10.10 -8.86 -11.55
C HIS A 220 -8.99 -8.58 -10.54
N VAL A 221 -9.38 -8.21 -9.32
CA VAL A 221 -8.47 -8.07 -8.17
C VAL A 221 -8.61 -9.29 -7.28
N GLU A 222 -7.53 -10.04 -7.05
CA GLU A 222 -7.53 -11.16 -6.11
C GLU A 222 -7.84 -10.65 -4.68
N PRO A 223 -8.38 -11.50 -3.78
CA PRO A 223 -8.51 -11.11 -2.38
C PRO A 223 -7.17 -10.68 -1.79
N LEU A 224 -7.17 -9.54 -1.09
CA LEU A 224 -5.96 -8.90 -0.57
C LEU A 224 -5.90 -9.08 0.94
N GLN A 225 -4.74 -9.51 1.44
CA GLN A 225 -4.49 -9.65 2.88
C GLN A 225 -3.50 -8.60 3.34
N ILE A 226 -3.98 -7.64 4.15
CA ILE A 226 -3.21 -6.48 4.59
C ILE A 226 -2.91 -6.62 6.07
N GLY A 227 -1.71 -7.14 6.39
CA GLY A 227 -1.22 -7.40 7.75
C GLY A 227 -0.66 -6.17 8.47
N LEU A 228 -1.42 -5.08 8.51
CA LEU A 228 -1.04 -3.81 9.17
C LEU A 228 -1.96 -3.50 10.35
N ASP A 229 -1.45 -2.85 11.39
CA ASP A 229 -2.27 -2.33 12.49
C ASP A 229 -3.31 -1.34 11.95
N TYR A 230 -2.87 -0.42 11.09
CA TYR A 230 -3.68 0.62 10.46
C TYR A 230 -3.10 0.99 9.09
N TRP A 231 -4.00 1.41 8.19
CA TRP A 231 -3.70 1.81 6.82
C TRP A 231 -4.86 2.65 6.29
N TYR A 232 -4.76 3.20 5.09
CA TYR A 232 -5.88 3.93 4.50
C TYR A 232 -5.99 3.77 2.99
N ILE A 233 -7.19 4.04 2.50
CA ILE A 233 -7.56 4.02 1.08
C ILE A 233 -7.79 5.45 0.63
N THR A 234 -7.29 5.80 -0.55
CA THR A 234 -7.77 6.97 -1.30
C THR A 234 -8.46 6.51 -2.57
N THR A 235 -9.59 7.12 -2.91
CA THR A 235 -10.29 6.86 -4.16
C THR A 235 -10.65 8.15 -4.88
N VAL A 236 -10.56 8.15 -6.21
CA VAL A 236 -11.16 9.16 -7.08
C VAL A 236 -12.26 8.48 -7.87
N GLY A 237 -13.48 8.54 -7.34
CA GLY A 237 -14.63 7.78 -7.83
C GLY A 237 -15.15 6.75 -6.82
N SER A 238 -16.21 6.05 -7.20
CA SER A 238 -16.90 5.08 -6.32
C SER A 238 -16.24 3.71 -6.37
N VAL A 239 -15.95 3.16 -5.19
CA VAL A 239 -15.49 1.78 -5.00
C VAL A 239 -16.35 1.11 -3.94
N ALA A 240 -16.66 -0.17 -4.13
CA ALA A 240 -17.24 -1.02 -3.09
C ALA A 240 -16.36 -2.24 -2.84
N MET A 241 -16.26 -2.69 -1.60
CA MET A 241 -15.51 -3.90 -1.23
C MET A 241 -16.05 -4.50 0.08
N ILE A 242 -15.67 -5.74 0.36
CA ILE A 242 -15.88 -6.39 1.65
C ILE A 242 -14.55 -6.45 2.40
N MET A 243 -14.54 -6.01 3.65
CA MET A 243 -13.41 -6.15 4.55
C MET A 243 -13.76 -7.02 5.75
N GLU A 244 -12.86 -7.92 6.13
CA GLU A 244 -13.04 -8.81 7.28
C GLU A 244 -11.80 -8.84 8.17
N ASN A 245 -11.99 -8.83 9.50
CA ASN A 245 -10.92 -9.16 10.45
C ASN A 245 -10.68 -10.68 10.43
N LYS A 246 -9.92 -11.15 9.44
CA LYS A 246 -9.72 -12.57 9.15
C LYS A 246 -8.36 -12.79 8.51
N TYR A 247 -7.69 -13.87 8.90
CA TYR A 247 -6.50 -14.35 8.22
C TYR A 247 -6.83 -15.56 7.33
N VAL A 248 -6.31 -15.56 6.11
CA VAL A 248 -6.32 -16.68 5.16
C VAL A 248 -4.88 -16.96 4.76
N SER A 249 -4.42 -18.19 5.00
CA SER A 249 -3.07 -18.60 4.59
C SER A 249 -2.89 -18.44 3.08
N ASN A 250 -1.78 -17.85 2.69
CA ASN A 250 -1.46 -17.54 1.30
C ASN A 250 -0.04 -17.99 0.91
N TYR A 251 0.54 -18.95 1.65
CA TYR A 251 1.84 -19.55 1.32
C TYR A 251 1.91 -20.13 -0.10
N ASP A 252 0.79 -20.67 -0.57
CA ASP A 252 0.64 -21.20 -1.93
C ASP A 252 -0.72 -20.77 -2.48
N TYR A 253 -0.72 -19.65 -3.21
CA TYR A 253 -1.93 -19.06 -3.78
C TYR A 253 -1.95 -19.24 -5.29
N THR A 254 -3.11 -19.60 -5.86
CA THR A 254 -3.31 -19.62 -7.31
C THR A 254 -4.28 -18.51 -7.70
N THR A 255 -3.87 -17.63 -8.61
CA THR A 255 -4.75 -16.57 -9.14
C THR A 255 -6.00 -17.18 -9.76
N THR A 256 -7.12 -16.45 -9.71
CA THR A 256 -8.41 -16.93 -10.21
C THR A 256 -8.75 -16.39 -11.60
N SER A 257 -7.95 -15.46 -12.14
CA SER A 257 -8.02 -15.00 -13.53
C SER A 257 -6.64 -14.93 -14.20
N VAL A 258 -6.62 -15.03 -15.53
CA VAL A 258 -5.41 -14.81 -16.35
C VAL A 258 -4.96 -13.36 -16.31
N ASN A 259 -5.94 -12.44 -16.32
CA ASN A 259 -5.71 -11.01 -16.18
C ASN A 259 -6.09 -10.63 -14.75
N SER A 260 -5.11 -10.37 -13.89
CA SER A 260 -5.37 -10.03 -12.50
C SER A 260 -4.23 -9.27 -11.84
N THR A 261 -4.55 -8.58 -10.76
CA THR A 261 -3.61 -8.06 -9.77
C THR A 261 -3.94 -8.55 -8.37
N GLY A 262 -2.92 -8.71 -7.53
CA GLY A 262 -3.06 -9.05 -6.12
C GLY A 262 -1.90 -8.49 -5.30
N LEU A 263 -1.86 -8.82 -4.01
CA LEU A 263 -0.93 -8.19 -3.06
C LEU A 263 -0.39 -9.22 -2.05
N ILE A 264 0.91 -9.14 -1.78
CA ILE A 264 1.56 -9.77 -0.62
C ILE A 264 2.14 -8.67 0.28
N VAL A 265 1.84 -8.73 1.57
CA VAL A 265 2.28 -7.76 2.58
C VAL A 265 3.00 -8.49 3.71
N ASN A 266 4.16 -7.98 4.12
CA ASN A 266 4.81 -8.37 5.35
C ASN A 266 5.16 -7.16 6.22
N SER A 267 4.99 -7.30 7.54
CA SER A 267 5.32 -6.27 8.52
C SER A 267 6.18 -6.76 9.69
N PHE A 268 6.43 -8.08 9.81
CA PHE A 268 7.19 -8.63 10.93
C PHE A 268 7.92 -9.95 10.56
N LEU A 269 7.38 -11.10 10.99
CA LEU A 269 7.90 -12.41 10.66
C LEU A 269 7.56 -12.77 9.21
N TYR A 270 8.41 -13.54 8.54
CA TYR A 270 8.15 -13.95 7.16
C TYR A 270 8.56 -15.38 6.88
N GLN A 271 7.68 -16.12 6.23
CA GLN A 271 7.95 -17.41 5.60
C GLN A 271 7.76 -17.25 4.09
N GLN A 272 8.28 -18.15 3.26
CA GLN A 272 8.12 -18.05 1.80
C GLN A 272 6.65 -18.08 1.37
N HIS A 273 6.27 -17.18 0.45
CA HIS A 273 4.98 -17.19 -0.24
C HIS A 273 5.19 -17.44 -1.74
N VAL A 274 4.24 -18.16 -2.33
CA VAL A 274 4.22 -18.54 -3.73
C VAL A 274 2.88 -18.14 -4.33
N VAL A 275 2.92 -17.42 -5.44
CA VAL A 275 1.75 -17.08 -6.25
C VAL A 275 1.88 -17.77 -7.60
N ASN A 276 1.00 -18.72 -7.87
CA ASN A 276 0.88 -19.41 -9.15
C ASN A 276 -0.08 -18.64 -10.05
N PHE A 277 0.41 -18.25 -11.22
CA PHE A 277 -0.37 -17.51 -12.19
C PHE A 277 -1.15 -18.45 -13.12
N LEU A 278 -2.42 -18.14 -13.35
CA LEU A 278 -3.16 -18.71 -14.48
C LEU A 278 -2.62 -18.13 -15.79
N LEU A 279 -2.37 -19.01 -16.76
CA LEU A 279 -1.72 -18.69 -18.02
C LEU A 279 -2.65 -18.91 -19.21
N ASP A 280 -2.54 -18.03 -20.21
CA ASP A 280 -3.04 -18.24 -21.56
C ASP A 280 -1.86 -18.27 -22.53
N TYR A 281 -1.51 -19.47 -23.00
CA TYR A 281 -0.40 -19.68 -23.94
C TYR A 281 -0.74 -19.29 -25.38
N THR A 282 -1.96 -18.85 -25.67
CA THR A 282 -2.36 -18.36 -27.01
C THR A 282 -2.14 -16.86 -27.18
N ARG A 283 -1.74 -16.15 -26.12
CA ARG A 283 -1.56 -14.70 -26.11
C ARG A 283 -0.20 -14.31 -25.52
N ASN A 284 0.29 -13.15 -25.92
CA ASN A 284 1.41 -12.51 -25.23
C ASN A 284 1.00 -12.14 -23.81
N ARG A 285 1.92 -12.25 -22.85
CA ARG A 285 1.70 -11.90 -21.45
C ARG A 285 2.64 -10.78 -21.03
N THR A 286 2.08 -9.83 -20.29
CA THR A 286 2.82 -8.87 -19.49
C THR A 286 2.63 -9.26 -18.03
N VAL A 287 3.72 -9.27 -17.27
CA VAL A 287 3.72 -9.57 -15.84
C VAL A 287 4.64 -8.58 -15.13
N GLY A 288 4.38 -8.33 -13.86
CA GLY A 288 5.26 -7.47 -13.10
C GLY A 288 4.86 -7.31 -11.65
N THR A 289 5.57 -6.39 -11.00
CA THR A 289 5.41 -6.08 -9.59
C THR A 289 5.50 -4.58 -9.35
N LEU A 290 4.77 -4.08 -8.37
CA LEU A 290 4.99 -2.79 -7.73
C LEU A 290 5.46 -3.07 -6.29
N ILE A 291 6.70 -2.68 -5.98
CA ILE A 291 7.36 -3.05 -4.73
C ILE A 291 7.73 -1.82 -3.90
N THR A 292 7.40 -1.88 -2.62
CA THR A 292 7.98 -1.03 -1.59
C THR A 292 8.62 -1.93 -0.53
N THR A 293 9.86 -1.65 -0.11
CA THR A 293 10.57 -2.40 0.93
C THR A 293 11.19 -1.48 1.96
N PHE A 294 11.25 -1.95 3.21
CA PHE A 294 12.03 -1.39 4.31
C PHE A 294 12.77 -2.54 5.02
N PRO A 295 13.80 -3.13 4.38
CA PRO A 295 14.52 -4.24 4.98
C PRO A 295 15.34 -3.75 6.18
N ASN A 296 15.42 -4.56 7.23
CA ASN A 296 16.11 -4.19 8.48
C ASN A 296 17.37 -5.04 8.74
N SER A 297 17.74 -5.92 7.81
CA SER A 297 18.85 -6.86 7.93
C SER A 297 19.74 -6.88 6.68
N ASN A 298 20.92 -7.49 6.80
CA ASN A 298 21.80 -7.75 5.65
C ASN A 298 21.28 -8.88 4.75
N ASP A 299 20.34 -9.66 5.28
CA ASP A 299 19.65 -10.73 4.57
C ASP A 299 18.76 -10.15 3.46
N TYR A 300 18.56 -10.96 2.42
CA TYR A 300 17.80 -10.52 1.26
C TYR A 300 16.32 -10.88 1.41
N ILE A 301 15.49 -9.98 0.92
CA ILE A 301 14.13 -10.26 0.46
C ILE A 301 14.22 -10.40 -1.05
N SER A 302 13.81 -11.54 -1.56
CA SER A 302 13.99 -11.92 -2.95
C SER A 302 12.64 -12.20 -3.60
N PHE A 303 12.38 -11.51 -4.71
CA PHE A 303 11.17 -11.65 -5.51
C PHE A 303 11.55 -12.30 -6.84
N TYR A 304 11.12 -13.53 -7.06
CA TYR A 304 11.42 -14.34 -8.23
C TYR A 304 10.19 -14.43 -9.13
N LEU A 305 10.23 -13.84 -10.32
CA LEU A 305 9.26 -14.12 -11.38
C LEU A 305 9.83 -15.22 -12.28
N GLU A 306 9.12 -16.34 -12.37
CA GLU A 306 9.65 -17.58 -12.95
C GLU A 306 8.76 -18.10 -14.08
N GLU A 307 9.36 -18.41 -15.22
CA GLU A 307 8.72 -19.18 -16.29
C GLU A 307 8.86 -20.69 -16.03
N LYS A 308 7.86 -21.45 -16.48
CA LYS A 308 7.89 -22.93 -16.44
C LYS A 308 9.12 -23.55 -17.11
N ARG A 309 9.76 -22.85 -18.06
CA ARG A 309 10.95 -23.32 -18.81
C ARG A 309 12.28 -22.79 -18.26
N GLY A 310 12.28 -22.15 -17.09
CA GLY A 310 13.48 -21.84 -16.32
C GLY A 310 14.05 -20.43 -16.51
N ALA A 311 13.46 -19.58 -17.35
CA ALA A 311 13.79 -18.15 -17.34
C ALA A 311 13.24 -17.53 -16.05
N MET A 312 14.04 -16.66 -15.41
CA MET A 312 13.62 -15.96 -14.20
C MET A 312 14.14 -14.53 -14.13
N ILE A 313 13.36 -13.67 -13.48
CA ILE A 313 13.76 -12.32 -13.06
C ILE A 313 13.80 -12.31 -11.54
N ILE A 314 14.86 -11.74 -10.99
CA ILE A 314 15.09 -11.66 -9.55
C ILE A 314 15.23 -10.21 -9.14
N GLN A 315 14.43 -9.76 -8.18
CA GLN A 315 14.60 -8.49 -7.49
C GLN A 315 15.02 -8.77 -6.05
N ASN A 316 16.17 -8.24 -5.62
CA ASN A 316 16.75 -8.50 -4.31
C ASN A 316 16.91 -7.19 -3.54
N TYR A 317 16.44 -7.15 -2.31
CA TYR A 317 16.54 -5.99 -1.43
C TYR A 317 17.03 -6.40 -0.05
N ASN A 318 17.96 -5.61 0.50
CA ASN A 318 18.45 -5.71 1.86
C ASN A 318 18.48 -4.29 2.47
N LYS A 319 19.02 -4.14 3.69
CA LYS A 319 19.05 -2.85 4.39
C LYS A 319 19.75 -1.71 3.63
N GLU A 320 20.59 -2.01 2.63
CA GLU A 320 21.33 -1.02 1.83
C GLU A 320 20.56 -0.56 0.59
N GLY A 321 19.49 -1.27 0.22
CA GLY A 321 18.78 -1.06 -1.05
C GLY A 321 17.26 -1.00 -0.90
N TYR A 322 16.74 -0.32 0.12
CA TYR A 322 15.30 -0.10 0.22
C TYR A 322 14.76 0.62 -1.02
N VAL A 323 13.52 0.32 -1.40
CA VAL A 323 12.86 0.96 -2.55
C VAL A 323 11.45 1.41 -2.18
N LEU A 324 11.01 2.52 -2.76
CA LEU A 324 9.65 3.01 -2.65
C LEU A 324 9.00 2.98 -4.02
N HIS A 325 7.84 2.34 -4.13
CA HIS A 325 7.01 2.38 -5.33
C HIS A 325 7.77 1.95 -6.61
N ALA A 326 8.60 0.92 -6.50
CA ALA A 326 9.41 0.39 -7.60
C ALA A 326 8.54 -0.49 -8.51
N LEU A 327 8.12 0.09 -9.63
CA LEU A 327 7.38 -0.61 -10.68
C LEU A 327 8.35 -1.33 -11.62
N MET A 328 8.19 -2.65 -11.74
CA MET A 328 8.88 -3.47 -12.72
C MET A 328 7.87 -4.23 -13.57
N THR A 329 8.05 -4.18 -14.88
CA THR A 329 7.18 -4.81 -15.88
C THR A 329 8.03 -5.55 -16.89
N THR A 330 7.62 -6.75 -17.29
CA THR A 330 8.29 -7.54 -18.32
C THR A 330 7.30 -8.29 -19.21
N TYR A 331 7.75 -8.62 -20.42
CA TYR A 331 7.03 -9.49 -21.35
C TYR A 331 7.53 -10.92 -21.16
N MET A 332 6.95 -11.61 -20.19
CA MET A 332 7.35 -12.96 -19.76
C MET A 332 6.11 -13.82 -19.51
N GLN A 333 6.16 -15.10 -19.88
CA GLN A 333 5.13 -16.09 -19.56
C GLN A 333 5.39 -16.69 -18.17
N ALA A 334 5.54 -15.82 -17.17
CA ALA A 334 5.84 -16.23 -15.80
C ALA A 334 4.65 -17.02 -15.24
N SER A 335 4.91 -18.28 -14.86
CA SER A 335 3.95 -19.16 -14.21
C SER A 335 3.87 -18.92 -12.71
N GLN A 336 4.88 -18.28 -12.12
CA GLN A 336 5.00 -18.15 -10.68
C GLN A 336 5.68 -16.85 -10.26
N LEU A 337 5.25 -16.30 -9.14
CA LEU A 337 5.99 -15.35 -8.32
C LEU A 337 6.31 -16.03 -6.98
N THR A 338 7.59 -16.19 -6.67
CA THR A 338 8.06 -16.66 -5.36
C THR A 338 8.65 -15.48 -4.60
N ILE A 339 8.22 -15.26 -3.36
CA ILE A 339 8.80 -14.24 -2.48
C ILE A 339 9.41 -14.96 -1.29
N ASN A 340 10.74 -14.88 -1.15
CA ASN A 340 11.49 -15.57 -0.12
C ASN A 340 12.38 -14.59 0.67
N SER A 341 12.77 -14.98 1.87
CA SER A 341 13.82 -14.27 2.61
C SER A 341 14.81 -15.24 3.26
N THR A 342 16.07 -14.83 3.36
CA THR A 342 17.08 -15.55 4.14
C THR A 342 17.00 -15.27 5.65
N SER A 343 16.11 -14.36 6.07
CA SER A 343 15.83 -14.03 7.47
C SER A 343 14.36 -14.28 7.82
N LEU A 344 14.09 -14.73 9.05
CA LEU A 344 12.72 -14.78 9.59
C LEU A 344 12.15 -13.38 9.88
N LEU A 345 13.00 -12.37 10.01
CA LEU A 345 12.63 -10.98 10.23
C LEU A 345 13.21 -10.12 9.11
N PRO A 346 12.68 -10.17 7.89
CA PRO A 346 13.23 -9.44 6.76
C PRO A 346 13.05 -7.91 6.86
N GLY A 347 12.09 -7.46 7.67
CA GLY A 347 11.60 -6.08 7.67
C GLY A 347 10.24 -5.99 6.97
N VAL A 348 9.84 -4.78 6.59
CA VAL A 348 8.53 -4.52 6.00
C VAL A 348 8.63 -4.57 4.48
N PHE A 349 7.66 -5.17 3.80
CA PHE A 349 7.54 -5.02 2.36
C PHE A 349 6.09 -5.12 1.90
N TYR A 350 5.83 -4.53 0.75
CA TYR A 350 4.57 -4.61 0.02
C TYR A 350 4.90 -4.95 -1.43
N CYS A 351 4.26 -5.97 -1.96
CA CYS A 351 4.43 -6.40 -3.34
C CYS A 351 3.06 -6.60 -3.97
N GLN A 352 2.62 -5.60 -4.73
CA GLN A 352 1.50 -5.78 -5.64
C GLN A 352 2.03 -6.51 -6.87
N TYR A 353 1.47 -7.67 -7.17
CA TYR A 353 1.78 -8.43 -8.38
C TYR A 353 0.66 -8.27 -9.40
N TYR A 354 0.98 -8.43 -10.67
CA TYR A 354 -0.03 -8.40 -11.73
C TYR A 354 0.42 -9.21 -12.95
N GLY A 355 -0.58 -9.71 -13.68
CA GLY A 355 -0.39 -10.32 -14.99
C GLY A 355 -1.58 -10.01 -15.88
N PHE A 356 -1.33 -9.73 -17.15
CA PHE A 356 -2.39 -9.55 -18.14
C PHE A 356 -1.91 -9.97 -19.53
N THR A 357 -2.87 -10.38 -20.35
CA THR A 357 -2.63 -10.80 -21.73
C THR A 357 -2.87 -9.66 -22.71
N SER A 358 -2.16 -9.71 -23.82
CA SER A 358 -2.34 -8.79 -24.95
C SER A 358 -2.62 -9.58 -26.23
N ASN A 359 -1.97 -9.23 -27.34
CA ASN A 359 -2.22 -9.77 -28.67
C ASN A 359 -2.09 -11.31 -28.72
N LEU A 360 -2.82 -11.92 -29.66
CA LEU A 360 -2.68 -13.34 -29.98
C LEU A 360 -1.25 -13.65 -30.44
N LEU A 361 -0.70 -14.74 -29.93
CA LEU A 361 0.56 -15.30 -30.41
C LEU A 361 0.38 -15.87 -31.83
N PRO A 362 1.40 -15.77 -32.70
CA PRO A 362 1.35 -16.39 -34.02
C PRO A 362 1.07 -17.88 -33.89
N VAL A 363 -0.02 -18.36 -34.51
CA VAL A 363 -0.24 -19.80 -34.65
C VAL A 363 0.86 -20.32 -35.57
N PRO A 364 1.69 -21.30 -35.15
CA PRO A 364 2.63 -21.91 -36.06
C PRO A 364 1.85 -22.46 -37.25
N PRO A 365 2.28 -22.22 -38.50
CA PRO A 365 1.54 -22.68 -39.66
C PRO A 365 1.33 -24.19 -39.50
N SER A 366 0.07 -24.61 -39.43
CA SER A 366 -0.27 -26.03 -39.51
C SER A 366 0.42 -26.56 -40.76
N THR A 367 1.23 -27.59 -40.61
CA THR A 367 1.82 -28.30 -41.73
C THR A 367 0.67 -28.92 -42.52
N ALA A 368 0.07 -28.14 -43.41
CA ALA A 368 -0.82 -28.66 -44.42
C ALA A 368 0.03 -29.64 -45.22
N ILE A 369 -0.31 -30.91 -45.17
CA ILE A 369 0.19 -31.90 -46.10
C ILE A 369 -0.19 -31.39 -47.49
N GLN A 370 0.78 -30.79 -48.18
CA GLN A 370 0.61 -30.37 -49.57
C GLN A 370 0.33 -31.61 -50.39
N THR A 371 -0.93 -31.77 -50.81
CA THR A 371 -1.25 -32.65 -51.93
C THR A 371 -0.71 -31.97 -53.17
N THR A 372 0.30 -32.59 -53.77
CA THR A 372 1.00 -32.13 -54.97
C THR A 372 0.03 -31.99 -56.15
N LEU A 373 -0.15 -30.77 -56.63
CA LEU A 373 -0.65 -30.49 -57.97
C LEU A 373 0.42 -29.70 -58.72
N THR A 374 1.14 -30.43 -59.57
CA THR A 374 2.13 -29.92 -60.52
C THR A 374 1.47 -29.15 -61.65
N THR A 375 1.92 -27.92 -61.91
CA THR A 375 1.89 -27.26 -63.24
C THR A 375 2.85 -26.05 -63.22
N PRO A 376 3.36 -25.58 -64.37
CA PRO A 376 4.79 -25.37 -64.57
C PRO A 376 5.27 -23.95 -64.31
N SER A 377 6.58 -23.87 -64.11
CA SER A 377 7.42 -22.70 -63.84
C SER A 377 7.34 -21.58 -64.88
N THR A 378 7.25 -20.34 -64.39
CA THR A 378 7.84 -19.16 -65.04
C THR A 378 8.60 -18.35 -64.00
N THR A 379 9.93 -18.33 -64.14
CA THR A 379 10.88 -17.52 -63.41
C THR A 379 10.80 -16.04 -63.80
N MET A 380 10.73 -15.15 -62.81
CA MET A 380 11.39 -13.85 -62.84
C MET A 380 11.79 -13.47 -61.41
N GLY A 381 13.08 -13.31 -61.17
CA GLY A 381 13.62 -12.85 -59.90
C GLY A 381 13.67 -11.33 -59.81
N SER A 382 13.67 -10.81 -58.58
CA SER A 382 14.51 -9.64 -58.24
C SER A 382 14.63 -9.45 -56.73
N SER A 383 15.91 -9.37 -56.32
CA SER A 383 16.55 -8.66 -55.20
C SER A 383 15.86 -8.49 -53.84
N THR A 384 16.44 -9.16 -52.83
CA THR A 384 16.44 -8.76 -51.42
C THR A 384 17.57 -7.76 -51.15
N THR A 385 17.26 -6.56 -50.67
CA THR A 385 18.25 -5.66 -50.05
C THR A 385 18.19 -5.79 -48.53
N THR A 386 19.14 -6.52 -47.96
CA THR A 386 19.53 -6.44 -46.54
C THR A 386 20.30 -5.14 -46.31
N VAL A 387 19.79 -4.27 -45.44
CA VAL A 387 20.57 -3.15 -44.88
C VAL A 387 21.18 -3.63 -43.57
N ALA A 388 22.48 -3.89 -43.62
CA ALA A 388 23.33 -4.00 -42.44
C ALA A 388 23.84 -2.59 -42.10
N THR A 389 23.49 -2.07 -40.93
CA THR A 389 24.18 -0.91 -40.35
C THR A 389 24.88 -1.36 -39.08
N THR A 390 26.20 -1.48 -39.20
CA THR A 390 27.14 -1.54 -38.09
C THR A 390 27.41 -0.13 -37.58
N THR A 391 27.34 0.11 -36.27
CA THR A 391 28.09 1.20 -35.67
C THR A 391 28.68 0.82 -34.32
N LYS A 392 29.98 1.06 -34.25
CA LYS A 392 30.97 0.78 -33.21
C LYS A 392 30.57 1.17 -31.78
N LEU A 393 31.05 0.35 -30.84
CA LEU A 393 31.42 0.76 -29.49
C LEU A 393 32.34 2.00 -29.52
N SER A 394 32.03 3.01 -28.71
CA SER A 394 33.02 3.94 -28.17
C SER A 394 32.79 4.14 -26.68
N SER A 395 33.67 3.54 -25.89
CA SER A 395 33.96 3.90 -24.51
C SER A 395 34.66 5.26 -24.47
N ALA A 396 34.12 6.24 -23.72
CA ALA A 396 34.85 7.12 -22.80
C ALA A 396 34.00 8.32 -22.32
N ASN A 397 34.00 8.49 -21.00
CA ASN A 397 33.95 9.75 -20.24
C ASN A 397 32.63 10.51 -20.08
N SER A 398 32.08 10.43 -18.86
CA SER A 398 31.33 11.52 -18.22
C SER A 398 31.63 11.60 -16.72
N ILE A 399 32.89 11.87 -16.36
CA ILE A 399 33.24 12.55 -15.10
C ILE A 399 32.94 14.03 -15.28
N ILE A 400 31.67 14.44 -15.31
CA ILE A 400 31.24 15.84 -15.09
C ILE A 400 29.80 15.81 -14.53
N GLN A 401 29.65 15.48 -13.25
CA GLN A 401 28.48 15.90 -12.46
C GLN A 401 28.75 15.99 -10.95
N LEU A 402 30.02 16.09 -10.54
CA LEU A 402 30.44 16.26 -9.14
C LEU A 402 31.03 17.66 -8.84
N ILE A 403 30.84 18.64 -9.73
CA ILE A 403 31.35 20.02 -9.51
C ILE A 403 30.22 21.02 -9.22
N SER A 404 28.95 20.67 -9.48
CA SER A 404 27.82 21.58 -9.25
C SER A 404 27.33 21.64 -7.79
N MET A 405 27.82 20.75 -6.90
CA MET A 405 27.40 20.71 -5.49
C MET A 405 28.36 21.45 -4.54
N ILE A 406 29.56 21.84 -4.98
CA ILE A 406 30.53 22.59 -4.15
C ILE A 406 30.41 24.11 -4.35
N VAL A 407 29.85 24.58 -5.47
CA VAL A 407 29.67 26.03 -5.72
C VAL A 407 28.43 26.61 -5.01
N ALA A 408 27.42 25.79 -4.67
CA ALA A 408 26.24 26.25 -3.93
C ALA A 408 26.47 26.44 -2.42
N PHE A 409 27.51 25.83 -1.84
CA PHE A 409 27.81 25.93 -0.40
C PHE A 409 28.74 27.11 -0.03
N VAL A 410 29.24 27.85 -1.03
CA VAL A 410 30.12 29.02 -0.83
C VAL A 410 29.41 30.34 -1.14
N LEU A 411 28.21 30.32 -1.75
CA LEU A 411 27.47 31.54 -2.13
C LEU A 411 26.26 31.87 -1.25
N PHE A 412 25.99 31.10 -0.19
CA PHE A 412 25.06 31.48 0.88
C PHE A 412 25.71 31.25 2.25
N ARG A 413 26.57 32.20 2.63
CA ARG A 413 26.87 32.54 4.01
C ARG A 413 26.61 34.01 4.23
#